data_AF-A0AAV4G0Y9-F1
#
_entry.id   AF-A0AAV4G0Y9-F1
#
_cell.length_a   1.000
_cell.length_b   1.000
_cell.length_c   1.000
_cell.angle_alpha   90.00
_cell.angle_beta   90.00
_cell.angle_gamma   90.00
#
_symmetry.space_group_name_H-M   'P 1'
#
loop_
_entity.id
_entity.type
_entity.pdbx_description
1 polymer ?
#
loop_
_entity_poly.entity_id
_entity_poly.type
_entity_poly.pdbx_seq_one_letter_code
_entity_poly.pdbx_strand_id
1 'polypeptide(L)'
;MPPFAGRKLRRVFKILAVLLLFLFAVLVTLVSFERQCPSEGCEEKSREFVHKFPERHIRPNSDTKRILRWTGFFEDTSWESTDDSYLSVCKERRCTLTNDRELLDQSDAVLFHVGALWNFWRGISLPSRRHPFQTWILHNVEPPPRVPLDLSKYAGIFNWTAFYRRCKLQLFNLIG
;
A
#
# COMPACT_ATOMS: atom_id res chain seq x y z
N MET A 1 -61.47 16.13 -30.51
CA MET A 1 -60.01 15.93 -30.31
C MET A 1 -59.67 16.11 -28.84
N PRO A 2 -59.29 15.06 -28.08
CA PRO A 2 -59.22 15.16 -26.62
C PRO A 2 -57.81 15.52 -26.11
N PRO A 3 -57.65 16.51 -25.20
CA PRO A 3 -56.35 16.87 -24.59
C PRO A 3 -56.08 16.14 -23.26
N PHE A 4 -56.76 15.03 -22.98
CA PHE A 4 -56.71 14.34 -21.68
C PHE A 4 -55.52 13.36 -21.52
N ALA A 5 -54.91 12.90 -22.62
CA ALA A 5 -53.82 11.92 -22.59
C ALA A 5 -52.50 12.49 -22.01
N GLY A 6 -52.20 13.77 -22.28
CA GLY A 6 -50.94 14.40 -21.89
C GLY A 6 -50.76 14.59 -20.37
N ARG A 7 -51.86 14.79 -19.61
CA ARG A 7 -51.78 14.98 -18.15
C ARG A 7 -51.50 13.68 -17.39
N LYS A 8 -52.10 12.57 -17.81
CA LYS A 8 -51.84 11.25 -17.23
C LYS A 8 -50.41 10.79 -17.53
N LEU A 9 -49.97 10.96 -18.78
CA LEU A 9 -48.61 10.63 -19.20
C LEU A 9 -47.56 11.45 -18.43
N ARG A 10 -47.78 12.77 -18.27
CA ARG A 10 -46.89 13.63 -17.48
C ARG A 10 -46.87 13.26 -15.98
N ARG A 11 -47.97 12.76 -15.41
CA ARG A 11 -47.98 12.22 -14.02
C ARG A 11 -47.18 10.93 -13.91
N VAL A 12 -47.33 10.01 -14.86
CA VAL A 12 -46.56 8.75 -14.89
C VAL A 12 -45.07 9.01 -15.02
N PHE A 13 -44.65 9.91 -15.92
CA PHE A 13 -43.24 10.30 -16.05
C PHE A 13 -42.67 10.93 -14.77
N LYS A 14 -43.46 11.76 -14.07
CA LYS A 14 -43.04 12.33 -12.78
C LYS A 14 -42.86 11.25 -11.71
N ILE A 15 -43.78 10.29 -11.63
CA ILE A 15 -43.68 9.18 -10.68
C ILE A 15 -42.45 8.32 -10.99
N LEU A 16 -42.24 7.96 -12.26
CA LEU A 16 -41.06 7.20 -12.69
C LEU A 16 -39.75 7.93 -12.40
N ALA A 17 -39.68 9.24 -12.65
CA ALA A 17 -38.51 10.04 -12.34
C ALA A 17 -38.23 10.10 -10.82
N VAL A 18 -39.26 10.24 -9.99
CA VAL A 18 -39.12 10.20 -8.53
C VAL A 18 -38.65 8.82 -8.05
N LEU A 19 -39.20 7.73 -8.60
CA LEU A 19 -38.76 6.37 -8.28
C LEU A 19 -37.30 6.12 -8.69
N LEU A 20 -36.89 6.60 -9.86
CA LEU A 20 -35.50 6.53 -10.33
C LEU A 20 -34.55 7.31 -9.43
N LEU A 21 -34.93 8.52 -9.01
CA LEU A 21 -34.13 9.33 -8.07
C LEU A 21 -34.02 8.66 -6.70
N PHE A 22 -35.10 8.07 -6.20
CA PHE A 22 -35.09 7.32 -4.95
C PHE A 22 -34.20 6.07 -5.06
N LEU A 23 -34.33 5.30 -6.13
CA LEU A 23 -33.48 4.13 -6.37
C LEU A 23 -32.00 4.51 -6.48
N PHE A 24 -31.68 5.59 -7.19
CA PHE A 24 -30.32 6.12 -7.27
C PHE A 24 -29.80 6.55 -5.90
N ALA A 25 -30.60 7.26 -5.10
CA ALA A 25 -30.22 7.64 -3.74
C ALA A 25 -29.95 6.41 -2.85
N VAL A 26 -30.79 5.38 -2.93
CA VAL A 26 -30.59 4.10 -2.21
C VAL A 26 -29.32 3.38 -2.67
N LEU A 27 -29.04 3.35 -3.97
CA LEU A 27 -27.80 2.76 -4.48
C LEU A 27 -26.56 3.53 -4.00
N VAL A 28 -26.61 4.87 -4.00
CA VAL A 28 -25.52 5.71 -3.50
C VAL A 28 -25.30 5.49 -2.01
N THR A 29 -26.35 5.37 -1.20
CA THR A 29 -26.20 5.08 0.24
C THR A 29 -25.63 3.70 0.48
N LEU A 30 -26.12 2.65 -0.20
CA LEU A 30 -25.58 1.29 -0.08
C LEU A 30 -24.09 1.21 -0.47
N VAL A 31 -23.69 1.86 -1.58
CA VAL A 31 -22.28 1.94 -1.99
C VAL A 31 -21.43 2.74 -0.98
N SER A 32 -22.02 3.74 -0.32
CA SER A 32 -21.32 4.52 0.70
C SER A 32 -21.15 3.75 2.01
N PHE A 33 -22.12 2.89 2.37
CA PHE A 33 -22.01 1.99 3.53
C PHE A 33 -20.89 0.96 3.36
N GLU A 34 -20.66 0.42 2.15
CA GLU A 34 -19.52 -0.47 1.89
C GLU A 34 -18.14 0.22 2.04
N ARG A 35 -18.10 1.56 1.99
CA ARG A 35 -16.83 2.31 2.10
C ARG A 35 -16.46 2.71 3.53
N GLN A 36 -17.36 2.54 4.49
CA GLN A 36 -17.08 2.92 5.87
C GLN A 36 -16.40 1.74 6.59
N CYS A 37 -15.07 1.77 6.68
CA CYS A 37 -14.34 0.88 7.58
C CYS A 37 -14.85 1.12 9.03
N PRO A 38 -15.32 0.10 9.75
CA PRO A 38 -15.73 0.28 11.14
C PRO A 38 -14.52 0.72 11.98
N SER A 39 -14.68 1.83 12.69
CA SER A 39 -13.66 2.39 13.61
C SER A 39 -13.39 1.47 14.81
N GLU A 40 -14.33 0.58 15.12
CA GLU A 40 -14.27 -0.36 16.25
C GLU A 40 -13.19 -1.44 16.12
N GLY A 41 -12.47 -1.51 14.99
CA GLY A 41 -11.41 -2.50 14.76
C GLY A 41 -9.97 -2.03 15.03
N CYS A 42 -9.74 -0.76 15.35
CA CYS A 42 -8.37 -0.21 15.48
C CYS A 42 -7.82 -0.21 16.93
N GLU A 43 -8.64 -0.65 17.88
CA GLU A 43 -8.34 -0.71 19.32
C GLU A 43 -8.08 -2.13 19.83
N GLU A 44 -7.69 -3.06 18.96
CA GLU A 44 -7.20 -4.36 19.42
C GLU A 44 -5.81 -4.16 20.02
N LYS A 45 -5.72 -4.32 21.36
CA LYS A 45 -4.46 -4.33 22.13
C LYS A 45 -3.41 -5.08 21.34
N SER A 46 -2.27 -4.43 21.12
CA SER A 46 -1.13 -4.89 20.34
C SER A 46 -0.73 -6.31 20.75
N ARG A 47 -1.30 -7.33 20.09
CA ARG A 47 -0.58 -8.58 19.94
C ARG A 47 0.66 -8.23 19.13
N GLU A 48 1.82 -8.65 19.60
CA GLU A 48 3.09 -8.43 18.91
C GLU A 48 3.02 -9.18 17.57
N PHE A 49 2.50 -8.53 16.52
CA PHE A 49 2.46 -9.07 15.15
C PHE A 49 3.86 -9.09 14.51
N VAL A 50 4.92 -9.08 15.33
CA VAL A 50 6.30 -9.15 14.89
C VAL A 50 6.67 -10.61 14.82
N HIS A 51 6.60 -11.16 13.61
CA HIS A 51 7.13 -12.50 13.37
C HIS A 51 8.67 -12.42 13.37
N LYS A 52 9.31 -13.15 14.29
CA LYS A 52 10.78 -13.21 14.42
C LYS A 52 11.29 -14.43 13.65
N PHE A 53 12.07 -14.20 12.60
CA PHE A 53 12.66 -15.28 11.82
C PHE A 53 13.90 -15.89 12.50
N PRO A 54 14.07 -17.22 12.46
CA PRO A 54 15.20 -17.92 13.08
C PRO A 54 16.51 -17.67 12.33
N GLU A 55 16.46 -17.51 11.00
CA GLU A 55 17.63 -17.27 10.16
C GLU A 55 17.81 -15.76 9.94
N ARG A 56 18.93 -15.23 10.43
CA ARG A 56 19.32 -13.83 10.19
C ARG A 56 20.68 -13.85 9.51
N HIS A 57 20.69 -13.77 8.19
CA HIS A 57 21.89 -13.34 7.50
C HIS A 57 22.06 -11.85 7.80
N ILE A 58 22.91 -11.53 8.76
CA ILE A 58 23.21 -10.15 9.16
C ILE A 58 24.49 -9.74 8.45
N ARG A 59 24.53 -8.52 7.93
CA ARG A 59 25.78 -7.93 7.44
C ARG A 59 26.81 -7.92 8.58
N PRO A 60 28.01 -8.53 8.42
CA PRO A 60 29.04 -8.50 9.45
C PRO A 60 29.41 -7.06 9.81
N ASN A 61 29.67 -6.79 11.10
CA ASN A 61 30.11 -5.50 11.62
C ASN A 61 29.18 -4.31 11.30
N SER A 62 27.86 -4.55 11.26
CA SER A 62 26.85 -3.51 11.06
C SER A 62 26.13 -3.22 12.38
N ASP A 63 26.68 -2.29 13.17
CA ASP A 63 26.08 -1.80 14.43
C ASP A 63 24.84 -0.91 14.19
N THR A 64 24.78 -0.29 13.02
CA THR A 64 23.68 0.55 12.54
C THR A 64 23.14 -0.02 11.24
N LYS A 65 21.84 -0.29 11.19
CA LYS A 65 21.18 -0.88 10.02
C LYS A 65 20.89 0.17 8.96
N ARG A 66 21.25 -0.11 7.72
CA ARG A 66 20.94 0.78 6.59
C ARG A 66 19.79 0.22 5.76
N ILE A 67 18.78 1.05 5.58
CA ILE A 67 17.63 0.80 4.71
C ILE A 67 17.81 1.65 3.46
N LEU A 68 18.03 1.00 2.31
CA LEU A 68 18.05 1.66 1.01
C LEU A 68 16.66 1.65 0.42
N ARG A 69 16.13 2.80 0.06
CA ARG A 69 14.92 2.90 -0.74
C ARG A 69 15.32 2.87 -2.19
N TRP A 70 14.94 1.79 -2.86
CA TRP A 70 15.30 1.58 -4.26
C TRP A 70 14.41 2.38 -5.22
N THR A 71 13.15 2.55 -4.83
CA THR A 71 12.13 3.20 -5.64
C THR A 71 11.49 4.36 -4.88
N GLY A 72 11.11 5.44 -5.58
CA GLY A 72 10.26 6.50 -5.05
C GLY A 72 8.79 6.07 -4.84
N PHE A 73 7.92 7.03 -4.54
CA PHE A 73 6.50 6.82 -4.35
C PHE A 73 5.74 7.08 -5.65
N PHE A 74 5.48 6.02 -6.44
CA PHE A 74 5.02 6.14 -7.83
C PHE A 74 6.01 6.96 -8.67
N GLU A 75 5.61 8.13 -9.17
CA GLU A 75 6.47 9.07 -9.91
C GLU A 75 7.12 10.13 -9.01
N ASP A 76 6.69 10.20 -7.74
CA ASP A 76 7.14 11.21 -6.80
C ASP A 76 8.44 10.79 -6.11
N THR A 77 9.48 11.58 -6.36
CA THR A 77 10.80 11.45 -5.72
C THR A 77 10.89 12.29 -4.44
N SER A 78 9.81 12.93 -3.97
CA SER A 78 9.80 13.68 -2.70
C SER A 78 10.17 12.80 -1.52
N TRP A 79 9.77 11.52 -1.54
CA TRP A 79 10.20 10.52 -0.57
C TRP A 79 11.73 10.33 -0.59
N GLU A 80 12.39 10.60 -1.72
CA GLU A 80 13.85 10.52 -1.85
C GLU A 80 14.59 11.66 -1.14
N SER A 81 13.90 12.73 -0.74
CA SER A 81 14.49 13.82 0.03
C SER A 81 14.43 13.63 1.55
N THR A 82 13.79 12.56 2.03
CA THR A 82 13.60 12.42 3.46
C THR A 82 14.80 11.77 4.15
N ASP A 83 15.21 12.32 5.28
CA ASP A 83 16.33 11.86 6.09
C ASP A 83 15.88 10.88 7.20
N ASP A 84 16.80 10.58 8.13
CA ASP A 84 16.58 9.69 9.27
C ASP A 84 15.53 10.20 10.27
N SER A 85 15.05 11.45 10.14
CA SER A 85 14.04 12.01 11.05
C SER A 85 12.74 11.20 11.07
N TYR A 86 12.41 10.50 9.98
CA TYR A 86 11.25 9.60 9.89
C TYR A 86 11.37 8.39 10.82
N LEU A 87 12.59 8.02 11.19
CA LEU A 87 12.87 6.94 12.13
C LEU A 87 12.90 7.42 13.59
N SER A 88 12.81 8.73 13.84
CA SER A 88 12.87 9.31 15.20
C SER A 88 11.72 8.85 16.11
N VAL A 89 10.58 8.49 15.53
CA VAL A 89 9.41 7.96 16.24
C VAL A 89 9.61 6.50 16.69
N CYS A 90 10.62 5.81 16.16
CA CYS A 90 10.91 4.43 16.48
C CYS A 90 11.71 4.31 17.79
N LYS A 91 11.47 3.21 18.52
CA LYS A 91 12.23 2.88 19.74
C LYS A 91 13.69 2.53 19.42
N GLU A 92 13.93 1.81 18.33
CA GLU A 92 15.28 1.53 17.84
C GLU A 92 15.78 2.74 17.05
N ARG A 93 16.99 3.20 17.38
CA ARG A 93 17.62 4.41 16.85
C ARG A 93 18.83 4.11 15.95
N ARG A 94 19.31 2.87 15.95
CA ARG A 94 20.45 2.43 15.14
C ARG A 94 20.02 2.02 13.73
N CYS A 95 19.28 2.91 13.08
CA CYS A 95 18.80 2.73 11.72
C CYS A 95 19.05 4.00 10.92
N THR A 96 19.45 3.85 9.66
CA THR A 96 19.63 4.93 8.70
C THR A 96 18.85 4.63 7.42
N LEU A 97 18.40 5.68 6.77
CA LEU A 97 17.59 5.65 5.55
C LEU A 97 18.32 6.42 4.45
N THR A 98 18.43 5.82 3.27
CA THR A 98 19.07 6.47 2.10
C THR A 98 18.35 6.11 0.81
N ASN A 99 18.54 6.91 -0.23
CA ASN A 99 18.14 6.63 -1.61
C ASN A 99 19.35 6.47 -2.54
N ASP A 100 20.55 6.61 -2.00
CA ASP A 100 21.77 6.48 -2.77
C ASP A 100 21.97 5.01 -3.19
N ARG A 101 21.74 4.75 -4.47
CA ARG A 101 21.83 3.41 -5.05
C ARG A 101 23.25 2.85 -5.05
N GLU A 102 24.28 3.69 -4.93
CA GLU A 102 25.67 3.25 -4.79
C GLU A 102 25.89 2.50 -3.46
N LEU A 103 25.01 2.72 -2.47
CA LEU A 103 25.06 2.06 -1.17
C LEU A 103 24.31 0.72 -1.14
N LEU A 104 23.89 0.17 -2.29
CA LEU A 104 23.19 -1.13 -2.39
C LEU A 104 23.96 -2.24 -1.67
N ASP A 105 25.26 -2.39 -1.93
CA ASP A 105 26.11 -3.43 -1.34
C ASP A 105 26.37 -3.19 0.17
N GLN A 106 26.00 -2.00 0.66
CA GLN A 106 26.16 -1.57 2.04
C GLN A 106 24.86 -1.52 2.84
N SER A 107 23.75 -1.93 2.24
CA SER A 107 22.43 -1.81 2.85
C SER A 107 21.93 -3.17 3.36
N ASP A 108 21.53 -3.20 4.63
CA ASP A 108 20.95 -4.39 5.28
C ASP A 108 19.54 -4.70 4.75
N ALA A 109 18.80 -3.67 4.32
CA ALA A 109 17.48 -3.82 3.72
C ALA A 109 17.31 -2.94 2.48
N VAL A 110 16.49 -3.40 1.54
CA VAL A 110 16.11 -2.66 0.34
C VAL A 110 14.60 -2.56 0.26
N LEU A 111 14.08 -1.34 0.21
CA LEU A 111 12.66 -1.03 0.21
C LEU A 111 12.19 -0.69 -1.21
N PHE A 112 11.11 -1.33 -1.62
CA PHE A 112 10.48 -1.15 -2.93
C PHE A 112 9.01 -0.77 -2.73
N HIS A 113 8.58 0.33 -3.33
CA HIS A 113 7.18 0.75 -3.30
C HIS A 113 6.41 0.06 -4.43
N VAL A 114 5.29 -0.57 -4.11
CA VAL A 114 4.44 -1.30 -5.07
C VAL A 114 4.03 -0.42 -6.26
N GLY A 115 3.60 0.82 -6.00
CA GLY A 115 3.17 1.74 -7.05
C GLY A 115 4.28 2.12 -8.05
N ALA A 116 5.54 2.06 -7.63
CA ALA A 116 6.68 2.37 -8.49
C ALA A 116 7.12 1.18 -9.36
N LEU A 117 6.72 -0.04 -8.99
CA LEU A 117 6.94 -1.26 -9.78
C LEU A 117 5.85 -1.50 -10.82
N TRP A 118 4.74 -0.76 -10.77
CA TRP A 118 3.72 -0.86 -11.80
C TRP A 118 4.24 -0.31 -13.13
N ASN A 119 4.22 -1.16 -14.15
CA ASN A 119 4.84 -0.98 -15.46
C ASN A 119 4.36 0.24 -16.28
N PHE A 120 3.44 1.05 -15.79
CA PHE A 120 2.72 2.00 -16.63
C PHE A 120 3.56 3.24 -17.01
N TRP A 121 4.56 3.64 -16.20
CA TRP A 121 5.23 4.94 -16.43
C TRP A 121 6.76 4.90 -16.56
N ARG A 122 7.50 4.04 -15.83
CA ARG A 122 8.99 4.09 -15.84
C ARG A 122 9.76 2.78 -15.73
N GLY A 123 9.12 1.62 -15.59
CA GLY A 123 9.80 0.32 -15.60
C GLY A 123 11.05 0.27 -14.72
N ILE A 124 10.94 0.67 -13.44
CA ILE A 124 12.10 0.67 -12.54
C ILE A 124 12.60 -0.78 -12.43
N SER A 125 13.83 -1.00 -12.91
CA SER A 125 14.48 -2.30 -12.82
C SER A 125 14.81 -2.63 -11.37
N LEU A 126 14.64 -3.89 -11.01
CA LEU A 126 15.19 -4.41 -9.76
C LEU A 126 16.73 -4.32 -9.79
N PRO A 127 17.40 -4.20 -8.63
CA PRO A 127 18.85 -4.28 -8.58
C PRO A 127 19.36 -5.56 -9.25
N SER A 128 20.47 -5.44 -9.98
CA SER A 128 21.06 -6.58 -10.70
C SER A 128 21.66 -7.64 -9.77
N ARG A 129 21.83 -7.32 -8.49
CA ARG A 129 22.44 -8.19 -7.47
C ARG A 129 21.68 -8.08 -6.16
N ARG A 130 21.63 -9.18 -5.42
CA ARG A 130 21.06 -9.30 -4.08
C ARG A 130 22.02 -10.09 -3.21
N HIS A 131 22.38 -9.52 -2.06
CA HIS A 131 23.21 -10.24 -1.09
C HIS A 131 22.36 -11.11 -0.16
N PRO A 132 22.86 -12.27 0.30
CA PRO A 132 22.14 -13.12 1.26
C PRO A 132 21.78 -12.40 2.55
N PHE A 133 22.61 -11.44 2.99
CA PHE A 133 22.35 -10.64 4.19
C PHE A 133 21.32 -9.53 4.01
N GLN A 134 20.88 -9.29 2.78
CA GLN A 134 20.04 -8.17 2.43
C GLN A 134 18.58 -8.59 2.38
N THR A 135 17.75 -7.91 3.18
CA THR A 135 16.30 -8.15 3.20
C THR A 135 15.61 -7.25 2.19
N TRP A 136 14.96 -7.85 1.19
CA TRP A 136 14.16 -7.09 0.22
C TRP A 136 12.72 -6.98 0.71
N ILE A 137 12.22 -5.75 0.79
CA ILE A 137 10.95 -5.39 1.41
C ILE A 137 10.05 -4.73 0.36
N LEU A 138 8.90 -5.34 0.08
CA LEU A 138 7.85 -4.77 -0.75
C LEU A 138 6.86 -3.96 0.09
N HIS A 139 6.89 -2.65 -0.04
CA HIS A 139 6.11 -1.69 0.74
C HIS A 139 4.91 -1.15 -0.06
N ASN A 140 3.75 -1.08 0.60
CA ASN A 140 2.54 -0.55 0.04
C ASN A 140 1.64 0.07 1.12
N VAL A 141 1.20 1.30 0.87
CA VAL A 141 0.24 1.99 1.75
C VAL A 141 -1.15 2.11 1.13
N GLU A 142 -1.32 1.70 -0.13
CA GLU A 142 -2.62 1.69 -0.80
C GLU A 142 -3.50 0.52 -0.35
N PRO A 143 -4.83 0.68 -0.29
CA PRO A 143 -5.72 -0.42 0.05
C PRO A 143 -5.68 -1.51 -1.04
N PRO A 144 -5.88 -2.80 -0.70
CA PRO A 144 -5.72 -3.92 -1.64
C PRO A 144 -6.45 -3.76 -2.99
N PRO A 145 -7.71 -3.26 -3.06
CA PRO A 145 -8.40 -3.08 -4.33
C PRO A 145 -7.77 -2.04 -5.27
N ARG A 146 -6.87 -1.20 -4.74
CA ARG A 146 -6.17 -0.15 -5.49
C ARG A 146 -4.71 -0.48 -5.74
N VAL A 147 -4.25 -1.69 -5.39
CA VAL A 147 -2.90 -2.13 -5.74
C VAL A 147 -2.86 -2.39 -7.23
N PRO A 148 -2.23 -1.51 -8.01
CA PRO A 148 -2.06 -1.74 -9.41
C PRO A 148 -0.77 -2.55 -9.49
N LEU A 149 -0.77 -3.83 -9.12
CA LEU A 149 0.38 -4.71 -9.34
C LEU A 149 -0.08 -6.16 -9.28
N ASP A 150 0.25 -6.93 -10.31
CA ASP A 150 0.12 -8.38 -10.25
C ASP A 150 1.24 -8.96 -9.38
N LEU A 151 0.95 -9.11 -8.08
CA LEU A 151 1.91 -9.59 -7.08
C LEU A 151 2.41 -11.01 -7.36
N SER A 152 1.68 -11.82 -8.14
CA SER A 152 2.09 -13.19 -8.48
C SER A 152 3.41 -13.22 -9.26
N LYS A 153 3.68 -12.18 -10.07
CA LYS A 153 4.93 -12.03 -10.84
C LYS A 153 6.17 -11.79 -9.97
N TYR A 154 5.97 -11.46 -8.69
CA TYR A 154 7.03 -11.18 -7.74
C TYR A 154 7.13 -12.23 -6.63
N ALA A 155 6.47 -13.38 -6.79
CA ALA A 155 6.58 -14.51 -5.88
C ALA A 155 8.05 -14.92 -5.71
N GLY A 156 8.50 -15.04 -4.45
CA GLY A 156 9.88 -15.39 -4.09
C GLY A 156 10.92 -14.27 -4.31
N ILE A 157 10.55 -13.12 -4.87
CA ILE A 157 11.49 -12.01 -5.07
C ILE A 157 11.74 -11.26 -3.76
N PHE A 158 10.69 -10.94 -3.02
CA PHE A 158 10.78 -10.16 -1.78
C PHE A 158 10.79 -11.09 -0.57
N ASN A 159 11.63 -10.79 0.43
CA ASN A 159 11.55 -11.47 1.73
C ASN A 159 10.31 -11.00 2.48
N TRP A 160 10.15 -9.69 2.61
CA TRP A 160 9.10 -9.10 3.45
C TRP A 160 8.16 -8.25 2.62
N THR A 161 6.93 -8.13 3.09
CA THR A 161 5.93 -7.20 2.61
C THR A 161 5.55 -6.28 3.76
N ALA A 162 5.47 -4.97 3.51
CA ALA A 162 5.06 -3.96 4.48
C ALA A 162 3.77 -3.30 3.96
N PHE A 163 2.61 -3.78 4.41
CA PHE A 163 1.31 -3.36 3.89
C PHE A 163 0.50 -2.61 4.94
N TYR A 164 -0.22 -1.58 4.51
CA TYR A 164 -1.22 -0.93 5.35
C TYR A 164 -2.41 -1.87 5.62
N ARG A 165 -2.79 -2.04 6.89
CA ARG A 165 -3.99 -2.76 7.32
C ARG A 165 -4.75 -1.93 8.35
N ARG A 166 -6.01 -1.59 8.06
CA ARG A 166 -7.04 -1.04 8.98
C ARG A 166 -6.42 -0.26 10.15
N CYS A 167 -5.87 0.92 9.85
CA CYS A 167 -5.19 1.86 10.76
C CYS A 167 -3.68 1.68 11.06
N LYS A 168 -2.98 0.60 10.66
CA LYS A 168 -1.54 0.40 10.95
C LYS A 168 -0.77 -0.27 9.80
N LEU A 169 0.51 0.03 9.66
CA LEU A 169 1.43 -0.70 8.77
C LEU A 169 1.78 -2.06 9.41
N GLN A 170 1.67 -3.16 8.67
CA GLN A 170 2.03 -4.51 9.10
C GLN A 170 3.10 -5.11 8.19
N LEU A 171 4.09 -5.78 8.79
CA LEU A 171 5.13 -6.55 8.09
C LEU A 171 4.74 -8.03 8.02
N PHE A 172 4.72 -8.61 6.84
CA PHE A 172 4.53 -10.04 6.60
C PHE A 172 5.70 -10.61 5.79
N ASN A 173 5.88 -11.93 5.78
CA ASN A 173 6.86 -12.61 4.92
C ASN A 173 6.12 -13.45 3.88
N LEU A 174 6.62 -13.42 2.64
CA LEU A 174 6.15 -14.25 1.52
C LEU A 174 7.04 -15.49 1.40
N ILE A 175 6.98 -16.38 2.39
CA ILE A 175 7.45 -17.75 2.23
C ILE A 175 6.33 -18.65 2.75
N GLY A 176 5.49 -19.08 1.82
CA GLY A 176 4.69 -20.29 1.91
C GLY A 176 5.33 -21.37 1.06
#